data_AF-A0A8K0K7P3-F1
#
_entry.id   AF-A0A8K0K7P3-F1
#
_cell.length_a   1.000
_cell.length_b   1.000
_cell.length_c   1.000
_cell.angle_alpha   90.00
_cell.angle_beta   90.00
_cell.angle_gamma   90.00
#
_symmetry.space_group_name_H-M   'P 1'
#
loop_
_entity.id
_entity.type
_entity.pdbx_description
1 polymer ?
#
loop_
_entity_poly.entity_id
_entity_poly.type
_entity_poly.pdbx_seq_one_letter_code
_entity_poly.pdbx_strand_id
1 'polypeptide(L)'
;MHRSTQLFLYCSGGERSEKCVRPALEMKASKEEQRGVVRFLVAEGAGAREIHHRISTVYGEHCMSLTSVHEWQKRFREGCTSLQDTLHLRQAHQDITPDVIVRIDGLIQENRQITEEGISVQVGISHGSCNAP
;
A
#
# COMPACT_ATOMS: atom_id res chain seq x y z
N MET A 1 32.81 -53.71 -20.31
CA MET A 1 32.66 -52.77 -21.46
C MET A 1 31.66 -51.71 -21.03
N HIS A 2 32.02 -50.75 -20.18
CA HIS A 2 32.59 -49.44 -20.56
C HIS A 2 31.87 -48.79 -21.75
N ARG A 3 30.96 -47.84 -21.46
CA ARG A 3 31.22 -46.40 -21.66
C ARG A 3 30.03 -45.57 -21.18
N SER A 4 30.16 -45.17 -19.91
CA SER A 4 29.63 -43.89 -19.43
C SER A 4 30.16 -42.81 -20.37
N THR A 5 29.26 -42.09 -21.05
CA THR A 5 29.64 -40.90 -21.83
C THR A 5 29.05 -39.71 -21.13
N GLN A 6 29.79 -39.28 -20.13
CA GLN A 6 29.68 -37.98 -19.49
C GLN A 6 30.04 -36.92 -20.54
N LEU A 7 29.02 -36.29 -21.12
CA LEU A 7 29.20 -35.06 -21.91
C LEU A 7 29.34 -33.89 -20.94
N PHE A 8 30.54 -33.77 -20.37
CA PHE A 8 31.08 -32.49 -19.93
C PHE A 8 31.82 -31.89 -21.12
N LEU A 9 31.19 -30.95 -21.83
CA LEU A 9 31.90 -30.02 -22.70
C LEU A 9 31.36 -28.60 -22.50
N TYR A 10 32.09 -27.90 -21.63
CA TYR A 10 32.51 -26.50 -21.71
C TYR A 10 31.47 -25.37 -21.68
N CYS A 11 31.50 -24.63 -20.57
CA CYS A 11 31.00 -23.26 -20.46
C CYS A 11 31.76 -22.33 -21.42
N SER A 12 31.06 -21.72 -22.37
CA SER A 12 31.47 -20.48 -23.04
C SER A 12 30.23 -19.82 -23.62
N GLY A 13 29.99 -18.57 -23.27
CA GLY A 13 28.91 -17.75 -23.83
C GLY A 13 27.84 -17.41 -22.80
N GLY A 14 28.12 -16.41 -21.97
CA GLY A 14 27.09 -15.76 -21.17
C GLY A 14 26.19 -14.94 -22.08
N GLU A 15 24.94 -15.37 -22.21
CA GLU A 15 23.79 -14.51 -22.44
C GLU A 15 22.66 -15.12 -21.61
N ARG A 16 22.36 -14.46 -20.49
CA ARG A 16 21.18 -14.73 -19.69
C ARG A 16 20.00 -14.50 -20.62
N SER A 17 19.47 -15.55 -21.24
CA SER A 17 18.19 -15.45 -21.93
C SER A 17 17.15 -15.16 -20.86
N GLU A 18 16.87 -13.87 -20.69
CA GLU A 18 15.55 -13.41 -20.30
C GLU A 18 14.61 -14.09 -21.28
N LYS A 19 14.05 -15.21 -20.85
CA LYS A 19 12.95 -15.85 -21.53
C LYS A 19 11.91 -14.75 -21.63
N CYS A 20 11.72 -14.23 -22.83
CA CYS A 20 10.58 -13.40 -23.17
C CYS A 20 9.34 -14.28 -22.98
N VAL A 21 8.89 -14.43 -21.74
CA VAL A 21 7.55 -14.86 -21.41
C VAL A 21 6.69 -13.71 -21.90
N ARG A 22 6.26 -13.81 -23.16
CA ARG A 22 5.27 -12.89 -23.70
C ARG A 22 4.08 -12.92 -22.73
N PRO A 23 3.68 -11.77 -22.14
CA PRO A 23 2.54 -11.76 -21.23
C PRO A 23 1.32 -12.25 -22.01
N ALA A 24 0.60 -13.20 -21.43
CA ALA A 24 -0.50 -13.87 -22.13
C ALA A 24 -1.65 -12.89 -22.41
N LEU A 25 -1.86 -11.89 -21.54
CA LEU A 25 -2.85 -10.81 -21.67
C LEU A 25 -2.41 -9.66 -20.77
N GLU A 26 -2.31 -8.42 -21.26
CA GLU A 26 -2.26 -7.25 -20.38
C GLU A 26 -3.67 -6.99 -19.86
N MET A 27 -3.92 -7.38 -18.60
CA MET A 27 -5.21 -7.14 -17.96
C MET A 27 -5.18 -5.81 -17.22
N LYS A 28 -6.12 -4.92 -17.55
CA LYS A 28 -6.37 -3.73 -16.72
C LYS A 28 -7.32 -4.11 -15.58
N ALA A 29 -6.89 -3.89 -14.34
CA ALA A 29 -7.67 -4.16 -13.14
C ALA A 29 -7.52 -3.03 -12.12
N SER A 30 -8.52 -2.85 -11.28
CA SER A 30 -8.50 -1.92 -10.15
C SER A 30 -7.44 -2.31 -9.12
N LYS A 31 -7.05 -1.36 -8.25
CA LYS A 31 -6.10 -1.63 -7.17
C LYS A 31 -6.64 -2.69 -6.21
N GLU A 32 -7.94 -2.65 -5.93
CA GLU A 32 -8.65 -3.60 -5.07
C GLU A 32 -8.65 -5.02 -5.66
N GLU A 33 -8.87 -5.14 -6.97
CA GLU A 33 -8.81 -6.43 -7.67
C GLU A 33 -7.41 -7.05 -7.56
N GLN A 34 -6.37 -6.27 -7.84
CA GLN A 34 -4.99 -6.74 -7.69
C GLN A 34 -4.66 -7.10 -6.22
N ARG A 35 -5.14 -6.33 -5.24
CA ARG A 35 -4.98 -6.65 -3.80
C ARG A 35 -5.69 -7.94 -3.42
N GLY A 36 -6.83 -8.24 -4.04
CA GLY A 36 -7.52 -9.52 -3.89
C GLY A 36 -6.65 -10.70 -4.32
N VAL A 37 -5.95 -10.57 -5.45
CA VAL A 37 -4.99 -11.58 -5.94
C VAL A 37 -3.79 -11.69 -5.00
N VAL A 38 -3.25 -10.57 -4.51
CA VAL A 38 -2.19 -10.59 -3.49
C VAL A 38 -2.64 -11.34 -2.24
N ARG A 39 -3.86 -11.06 -1.73
CA ARG A 39 -4.41 -11.75 -0.55
C ARG A 39 -4.50 -13.26 -0.75
N PHE A 40 -4.98 -13.68 -1.93
CA PHE A 40 -5.03 -15.10 -2.30
C PHE A 40 -3.64 -15.74 -2.29
N LEU A 41 -2.66 -15.13 -2.97
CA LEU A 41 -1.30 -15.66 -3.05
C LEU A 41 -0.57 -15.66 -1.70
N VAL A 42 -0.87 -14.71 -0.81
CA VAL A 42 -0.36 -14.70 0.56
C VAL A 42 -0.92 -15.88 1.36
N ALA A 43 -2.20 -16.21 1.17
CA ALA A 43 -2.83 -17.38 1.80
C ALA A 43 -2.24 -18.71 1.27
N GLU A 44 -1.79 -18.75 0.01
CA GLU A 44 -1.00 -19.87 -0.53
C GLU A 44 0.43 -19.95 0.02
N GLY A 45 0.89 -18.93 0.76
CA GLY A 45 2.23 -18.89 1.35
C GLY A 45 3.31 -18.30 0.43
N ALA A 46 2.94 -17.68 -0.70
CA ALA A 46 3.91 -17.07 -1.61
C ALA A 46 4.64 -15.88 -0.97
N GLY A 47 5.90 -15.68 -1.36
CA GLY A 47 6.72 -14.54 -0.93
C GLY A 47 6.51 -13.30 -1.80
N ALA A 48 6.80 -12.10 -1.29
CA ALA A 48 6.53 -10.82 -1.99
C ALA A 48 7.10 -10.74 -3.40
N ARG A 49 8.34 -11.19 -3.60
CA ARG A 49 9.02 -11.17 -4.91
C ARG A 49 8.34 -12.11 -5.90
N GLU A 50 7.92 -13.28 -5.42
CA GLU A 50 7.19 -14.26 -6.23
C GLU A 50 5.80 -13.73 -6.59
N ILE A 51 5.08 -13.16 -5.62
CA ILE A 51 3.79 -12.52 -5.84
C ILE A 51 3.93 -11.45 -6.91
N HIS A 52 4.88 -10.51 -6.76
CA HIS A 52 5.12 -9.43 -7.71
C HIS A 52 5.40 -9.97 -9.12
N HIS A 53 6.23 -11.00 -9.26
CA HIS A 53 6.52 -11.62 -10.56
C HIS A 53 5.27 -12.25 -11.21
N ARG A 54 4.45 -12.96 -10.44
CA ARG A 54 3.20 -13.56 -10.94
C ARG A 54 2.22 -12.48 -11.40
N ILE A 55 2.00 -11.45 -10.58
CA ILE A 55 1.05 -10.38 -10.91
C ILE A 55 1.57 -9.46 -12.01
N SER A 56 2.88 -9.20 -12.12
CA SER A 56 3.46 -8.39 -13.21
C SER A 56 3.33 -9.06 -14.57
N THR A 57 3.32 -10.40 -14.60
CA THR A 57 3.11 -11.17 -15.83
C THR A 57 1.68 -11.03 -16.38
N VAL A 58 0.70 -10.70 -15.53
CA VAL A 58 -0.72 -10.57 -15.89
C VAL A 58 -1.13 -9.11 -16.05
N TYR A 59 -0.70 -8.22 -15.15
CA TYR A 59 -1.10 -6.81 -15.18
C TYR A 59 -0.14 -5.91 -15.97
N GLY A 60 1.04 -6.42 -16.35
CA GLY A 60 2.03 -5.68 -17.13
C GLY A 60 2.36 -4.32 -16.49
N GLU A 61 2.25 -3.25 -17.27
CA GLU A 61 2.49 -1.87 -16.83
C GLU A 61 1.48 -1.38 -15.77
N HIS A 62 0.30 -2.00 -15.69
CA HIS A 62 -0.72 -1.65 -14.70
C HIS A 62 -0.52 -2.35 -13.34
N CYS A 63 0.52 -3.17 -13.21
CA CYS A 63 0.85 -3.88 -11.98
C CYS A 63 1.20 -2.91 -10.84
N MET A 64 0.72 -3.20 -9.64
CA MET A 64 1.19 -2.50 -8.43
C MET A 64 2.68 -2.74 -8.18
N SER A 65 3.34 -1.76 -7.57
CA SER A 65 4.77 -1.82 -7.27
C SER A 65 5.12 -2.91 -6.26
N LEU A 66 6.36 -3.42 -6.32
CA LEU A 66 6.87 -4.38 -5.33
C LEU A 66 6.74 -3.88 -3.88
N THR A 67 6.96 -2.58 -3.64
CA THR A 67 6.75 -1.96 -2.32
C THR A 67 5.30 -2.09 -1.86
N SER A 68 4.34 -1.84 -2.75
CA SER A 68 2.91 -2.03 -2.45
C SER A 68 2.60 -3.48 -2.13
N VAL A 69 3.17 -4.44 -2.87
CA VAL A 69 3.01 -5.88 -2.59
C VAL A 69 3.52 -6.23 -1.19
N HIS A 70 4.67 -5.69 -0.79
CA HIS A 70 5.22 -5.90 0.57
C HIS A 70 4.28 -5.38 1.66
N GLU A 71 3.75 -4.16 1.49
CA GLU A 71 2.81 -3.55 2.43
C GLU A 71 1.54 -4.38 2.58
N TRP A 72 0.93 -4.78 1.46
CA TRP A 72 -0.29 -5.58 1.44
C TRP A 72 -0.07 -6.99 1.98
N GLN A 73 1.05 -7.63 1.63
CA GLN A 73 1.44 -8.91 2.21
C GLN A 73 1.54 -8.83 3.73
N LYS A 74 2.19 -7.79 4.27
CA LYS A 74 2.30 -7.59 5.72
C LYS A 74 0.91 -7.46 6.35
N ARG A 75 0.06 -6.60 5.80
CA ARG A 75 -1.33 -6.40 6.28
C ARG A 75 -2.13 -7.69 6.28
N PHE A 76 -2.06 -8.49 5.22
CA PHE A 76 -2.81 -9.75 5.13
C PHE A 76 -2.29 -10.80 6.10
N ARG A 77 -0.97 -10.86 6.33
CA ARG A 77 -0.39 -11.73 7.38
C ARG A 77 -0.80 -11.32 8.79
N GLU A 78 -1.03 -10.03 9.01
CA GLU A 78 -1.55 -9.47 10.26
C GLU A 78 -3.08 -9.64 10.41
N GLY A 79 -3.74 -10.33 9.47
CA GLY A 79 -5.17 -10.66 9.54
C GLY A 79 -6.10 -9.59 8.95
N CYS A 80 -5.57 -8.60 8.21
CA CYS A 80 -6.42 -7.62 7.54
C CYS A 80 -7.29 -8.29 6.46
N THR A 81 -8.58 -7.99 6.43
CA THR A 81 -9.53 -8.52 5.43
C THR A 81 -9.96 -7.49 4.39
N SER A 82 -9.75 -6.20 4.66
CA SER A 82 -10.10 -5.11 3.75
C SER A 82 -9.16 -5.07 2.54
N LEU A 83 -9.73 -4.80 1.36
CA LEU A 83 -8.98 -4.52 0.12
C LEU A 83 -8.88 -3.03 -0.18
N GLN A 84 -9.68 -2.22 0.52
CA GLN A 84 -9.63 -0.78 0.39
C GLN A 84 -8.49 -0.24 1.23
N ASP A 85 -7.86 0.83 0.75
CA ASP A 85 -7.10 1.66 1.67
C ASP A 85 -8.11 2.18 2.66
N THR A 86 -8.06 1.70 3.90
CA THR A 86 -8.65 2.46 4.99
C THR A 86 -7.95 3.80 4.90
N LEU A 87 -8.64 4.83 4.41
CA LEU A 87 -8.16 6.20 4.49
C LEU A 87 -7.57 6.30 5.88
N HIS A 88 -6.27 6.53 5.97
CA HIS A 88 -5.63 6.78 7.24
C HIS A 88 -6.22 8.12 7.71
N LEU A 89 -7.43 8.09 8.26
CA LEU A 89 -8.03 9.10 9.14
C LEU A 89 -7.26 9.12 10.46
N ARG A 90 -5.97 8.82 10.43
CA ARG A 90 -5.08 8.81 11.57
C ARG A 90 -4.72 10.23 12.01
N GLN A 91 -5.18 11.26 11.27
CA GLN A 91 -4.85 12.65 11.60
C GLN A 91 -5.84 13.73 11.12
N ALA A 92 -6.93 13.41 10.42
CA ALA A 92 -7.87 14.43 9.91
C ALA A 92 -9.19 14.53 10.70
N HIS A 93 -9.44 13.61 11.62
CA HIS A 93 -10.58 13.68 12.53
C HIS A 93 -10.10 13.48 13.97
N GLN A 94 -9.42 14.50 14.51
CA GLN A 94 -9.70 14.79 15.91
C GLN A 94 -11.12 15.35 15.94
N ASP A 95 -12.08 14.46 16.23
CA ASP A 95 -13.48 14.67 16.62
C ASP A 95 -14.07 16.08 16.38
N ILE A 96 -14.27 16.45 15.11
CA ILE A 96 -15.19 17.53 14.77
C ILE A 96 -16.60 16.96 14.96
N THR A 97 -17.10 17.02 16.20
CA THR A 97 -18.50 16.75 16.50
C THR A 97 -19.34 17.98 16.12
N PRO A 98 -20.64 17.82 15.83
CA PRO A 98 -21.52 18.97 15.60
C PRO A 98 -21.53 19.98 16.76
N ASP A 99 -21.32 19.51 17.99
CA ASP A 99 -21.17 20.36 19.19
C ASP A 99 -19.96 21.31 19.10
N VAL A 100 -18.82 20.80 18.62
CA VAL A 100 -17.60 21.60 18.41
C VAL A 100 -17.83 22.69 17.36
N ILE A 101 -18.56 22.38 16.28
CA ILE A 101 -18.88 23.36 15.22
C ILE A 101 -19.79 24.47 15.78
N VAL A 102 -20.87 24.10 16.48
CA VAL A 102 -21.79 25.07 17.10
C VAL A 102 -21.07 25.97 18.10
N ARG A 103 -20.13 25.41 18.87
CA ARG A 103 -19.31 26.18 19.81
C ARG A 103 -18.40 27.18 19.10
N ILE A 104 -17.74 26.78 18.01
CA ILE A 104 -16.92 27.69 17.19
C ILE A 104 -17.77 28.82 16.59
N ASP A 105 -18.92 28.49 16.03
CA ASP A 105 -19.84 29.46 15.43
C ASP A 105 -20.34 30.48 16.46
N GLY A 106 -20.64 30.03 17.69
CA GLY A 106 -21.00 30.90 18.80
C GLY A 106 -19.90 31.91 19.13
N LEU A 107 -18.65 31.45 19.22
CA LEU A 107 -17.50 32.31 19.55
C LEU A 107 -17.24 33.37 18.47
N ILE A 108 -17.41 33.01 17.20
CA ILE A 108 -17.27 33.97 16.08
C ILE A 108 -18.39 35.01 16.09
N GLN A 109 -19.62 34.61 16.47
CA GLN A 109 -20.75 35.54 16.57
C GLN A 109 -20.60 36.49 17.76
N GLU A 110 -20.13 36.00 18.90
CA GLU A 110 -19.90 36.78 20.12
C GLU A 110 -18.74 37.77 19.97
N ASN A 111 -17.65 37.35 19.32
CA ASN A 111 -16.49 38.19 19.09
C ASN A 111 -15.94 38.01 17.67
N ARG A 112 -16.35 38.92 16.76
CA ARG A 112 -15.87 38.91 15.36
C ARG A 112 -14.37 39.18 15.20
N GLN A 113 -13.66 39.59 16.25
CA GLN A 113 -12.21 39.80 16.26
C GLN A 113 -11.44 38.63 16.89
N ILE A 114 -12.11 37.52 17.22
CA ILE A 114 -11.45 36.34 17.80
C ILE A 114 -10.47 35.72 16.78
N THR A 115 -9.25 35.40 17.25
CA THR A 115 -8.21 34.77 16.44
C THR A 115 -8.34 33.25 16.49
N GLU A 116 -7.75 32.56 15.52
CA GLU A 116 -7.72 31.10 15.45
C GLU A 116 -7.15 30.46 16.74
N GLU A 117 -6.10 31.05 17.31
CA GLU A 117 -5.51 30.62 18.58
C GLU A 117 -6.49 30.77 19.75
N GLY A 118 -7.25 31.89 19.79
CA GLY A 118 -8.30 32.08 20.79
C GLY A 118 -9.41 31.04 20.69
N ILE A 119 -9.80 30.66 19.46
CA ILE A 119 -10.78 29.60 19.22
C ILE A 119 -10.21 28.24 19.67
N SER A 120 -8.96 27.91 19.31
CA SER A 120 -8.31 26.64 19.69
C SER A 120 -8.24 26.46 21.20
N VAL A 121 -7.85 27.51 21.94
CA VAL A 121 -7.79 27.50 23.41
C VAL A 121 -9.18 27.28 24.01
N GLN A 122 -10.20 27.99 23.50
CA GLN A 122 -11.56 27.93 24.02
C GLN A 122 -12.26 26.60 23.73
N VAL A 123 -11.96 26.00 22.57
CA VAL A 123 -12.57 24.76 22.10
C VAL A 123 -11.78 23.54 22.61
N GLY A 124 -10.59 23.73 23.18
CA GLY A 124 -9.79 22.66 23.78
C GLY A 124 -9.13 21.73 22.76
N ILE A 125 -9.05 22.15 21.50
CA ILE A 125 -8.36 21.42 20.44
C ILE A 125 -6.93 21.94 20.43
N SER A 126 -6.03 21.28 21.18
CA SER A 126 -4.62 21.65 21.17
C SER A 126 -4.01 21.28 19.83
N HIS A 127 -3.32 22.20 19.16
CA HIS A 127 -2.36 21.81 18.14
C HIS A 127 -1.37 20.83 18.76
N GLY A 128 -1.36 19.59 18.28
CA GLY A 128 -0.33 18.62 18.63
C GLY A 128 1.03 19.26 18.36
N SER A 129 1.73 19.62 19.42
CA SER A 129 3.11 20.08 19.36
C SER A 129 3.95 18.94 18.77
N CYS A 130 4.31 19.05 17.50
CA CYS A 130 5.45 18.35 16.94
C CYS A 130 6.70 19.00 17.52
N ASN A 131 7.08 18.59 18.74
CA ASN A 131 8.46 18.70 19.17
C ASN A 131 9.24 17.57 18.50
N ALA A 132 10.09 17.91 17.55
CA ALA A 132 11.23 17.07 17.16
C ALA A 132 12.47 17.97 17.11
N PRO A 133 13.59 17.59 17.77
CA PRO A 133 14.84 18.34 17.75
C PRO A 133 15.54 18.32 16.38
#